data_AF-A0A0H1R3Q1-F1
#
_entry.id   AF-A0A0H1R3Q1-F1
#
_cell.length_a   1.000
_cell.length_b   1.000
_cell.length_c   1.000
_cell.angle_alpha   90.00
_cell.angle_beta   90.00
_cell.angle_gamma   90.00
#
_symmetry.space_group_name_H-M   'P 1'
#
loop_
_entity.id
_entity.type
_entity.pdbx_description
1 polymer ?
#
loop_
_entity_poly.entity_id
_entity_poly.type
_entity_poly.pdbx_seq_one_letter_code
_entity_poly.pdbx_strand_id
1 'polypeptide(L)'
;MSQETLVSDEEKARVLEYADPIADDVLLGFDEGKYTVYREFVTSRLGLYVSRDNPVVTERGEYITVTYRANFEREDGVSLRFIFRKGDESHQLSGLWFDSPMLRS
;
A
#
# COMPACT_ATOMS: atom_id res chain seq x y z
N MET A 1 12.78 15.28 -15.90
CA MET A 1 12.52 14.71 -14.57
C MET A 1 11.05 14.95 -14.26
N SER A 2 10.20 13.92 -14.33
CA SER A 2 8.78 14.08 -13.99
C SER A 2 8.67 14.35 -12.49
N GLN A 3 8.18 15.53 -12.14
CA GLN A 3 7.84 15.88 -10.76
C GLN A 3 6.67 15.01 -10.29
N GLU A 4 6.73 14.60 -9.03
CA GLU A 4 5.64 13.90 -8.37
C GLU A 4 4.70 14.96 -7.80
N THR A 5 3.42 14.88 -8.17
CA THR A 5 2.41 15.87 -7.79
C THR A 5 1.32 15.17 -6.99
N LEU A 6 0.78 15.84 -5.97
CA LEU A 6 -0.44 15.38 -5.31
C LEU A 6 -1.59 15.43 -6.32
N VAL A 7 -2.36 14.35 -6.40
CA VAL A 7 -3.56 14.32 -7.26
C VAL A 7 -4.65 15.20 -6.64
N SER A 8 -5.63 15.62 -7.46
CA SER A 8 -6.80 16.34 -6.96
C SER A 8 -7.66 15.46 -6.04
N ASP A 9 -8.49 16.08 -5.19
CA ASP A 9 -9.35 15.34 -4.27
C ASP A 9 -10.36 14.41 -4.99
N GLU A 10 -10.85 14.82 -6.16
CA GLU A 10 -11.75 13.99 -6.99
C GLU A 10 -11.04 12.76 -7.57
N GLU A 11 -9.83 12.94 -8.10
CA GLU A 11 -9.02 11.84 -8.63
C GLU A 11 -8.61 10.91 -7.50
N LYS A 12 -8.20 11.47 -6.35
CA LYS A 12 -7.89 10.73 -5.13
C LYS A 12 -9.05 9.85 -4.73
N ALA A 13 -10.27 10.38 -4.65
CA ALA A 13 -11.44 9.61 -4.25
C ALA A 13 -11.69 8.41 -5.18
N ARG A 14 -11.57 8.60 -6.50
CA ARG A 14 -11.71 7.51 -7.49
C ARG A 14 -10.63 6.45 -7.33
N VAL A 15 -9.39 6.88 -7.12
CA VAL A 15 -8.25 5.96 -6.95
C VAL A 15 -8.41 5.12 -5.69
N LEU A 16 -8.86 5.74 -4.60
CA LEU A 16 -9.03 5.06 -3.32
C LEU A 16 -10.18 4.05 -3.33
N GLU A 17 -11.20 4.22 -4.17
CA GLU A 17 -12.31 3.27 -4.29
C GLU A 17 -11.84 1.86 -4.65
N TYR A 18 -10.83 1.73 -5.50
CA TYR A 18 -10.23 0.44 -5.84
C TYR A 18 -8.95 0.14 -5.06
N ALA A 19 -8.19 1.14 -4.61
CA ALA A 19 -6.95 0.92 -3.89
C ALA A 19 -7.17 0.47 -2.44
N ASP A 20 -8.18 1.03 -1.75
CA ASP A 20 -8.50 0.68 -0.37
C ASP A 20 -8.83 -0.81 -0.19
N PRO A 21 -9.76 -1.42 -0.96
CA PRO A 21 -10.05 -2.85 -0.78
C PRO A 21 -8.83 -3.74 -1.09
N ILE A 22 -8.00 -3.37 -2.07
CA ILE A 22 -6.76 -4.11 -2.38
C ILE A 22 -5.77 -4.00 -1.20
N ALA A 23 -5.61 -2.81 -0.63
CA ALA A 23 -4.72 -2.60 0.50
C ALA A 23 -5.21 -3.35 1.75
N ASP A 24 -6.50 -3.31 2.03
CA ASP A 24 -7.11 -4.02 3.15
C ASP A 24 -6.98 -5.54 2.96
N ASP A 25 -7.22 -6.08 1.75
CA ASP A 25 -7.01 -7.50 1.45
C ASP A 25 -5.55 -7.95 1.64
N VAL A 26 -4.58 -7.11 1.25
CA VAL A 26 -3.15 -7.39 1.46
C VAL A 26 -2.79 -7.37 2.94
N LEU A 27 -3.25 -6.35 3.68
CA LEU A 27 -2.97 -6.20 5.11
C LEU A 27 -3.64 -7.29 5.94
N LEU A 28 -4.93 -7.56 5.72
CA LEU A 28 -5.66 -8.66 6.34
C LEU A 28 -5.11 -10.02 5.94
N GLY A 29 -4.55 -10.13 4.72
CA GLY A 29 -3.87 -11.33 4.26
C GLY A 29 -2.68 -11.75 5.15
N PHE A 30 -2.07 -10.80 5.87
CA PHE A 30 -1.05 -11.08 6.89
C PHE A 30 -1.65 -11.62 8.19
N ASP A 31 -2.90 -11.32 8.51
CA ASP A 31 -3.54 -11.84 9.71
C ASP A 31 -4.19 -13.21 9.43
N GLU A 32 -4.94 -13.31 8.33
CA GLU A 32 -5.85 -14.43 8.00
C GLU A 32 -5.19 -15.65 7.33
N GLY A 33 -3.87 -15.63 7.11
CA GLY A 33 -3.15 -16.81 6.59
C GLY A 33 -3.29 -17.05 5.08
N LYS A 34 -3.84 -16.08 4.33
CA LYS A 34 -4.02 -16.17 2.87
C LYS A 34 -2.70 -16.22 2.08
N TYR A 35 -1.60 -15.72 2.65
CA TYR A 35 -0.25 -15.72 2.05
C TYR A 35 0.78 -16.39 2.97
N THR A 36 0.87 -17.72 2.95
CA THR A 36 1.55 -18.51 3.99
C THR A 36 3.04 -18.24 4.18
N VAL A 37 3.83 -18.06 3.12
CA VAL A 37 5.29 -17.93 3.25
C VAL A 37 5.72 -16.51 3.65
N TYR A 38 5.05 -15.48 3.15
CA TYR A 38 5.41 -14.09 3.43
C TYR A 38 4.82 -13.62 4.77
N ARG A 39 3.67 -14.17 5.19
CA ARG A 39 3.03 -13.88 6.46
C ARG A 39 3.92 -14.16 7.66
N GLU A 40 4.45 -15.38 7.81
CA GLU A 40 5.22 -15.74 9.01
C GLU A 40 6.44 -14.85 9.18
N PHE A 41 7.07 -14.47 8.08
CA PHE A 41 8.18 -13.53 8.09
C PHE A 41 7.75 -12.13 8.56
N VAL A 42 6.65 -11.60 8.02
CA VAL A 42 6.13 -10.28 8.38
C VAL A 42 5.65 -10.27 9.84
N THR A 43 4.79 -11.20 10.25
CA THR A 43 4.21 -11.22 11.59
C THR A 43 5.22 -11.57 12.68
N SER A 44 6.22 -12.41 12.40
CA SER A 44 7.28 -12.70 13.38
C SER A 44 8.17 -11.49 13.67
N ARG A 45 8.30 -10.56 12.71
CA ARG A 45 9.10 -9.34 12.86
C ARG A 45 8.26 -8.15 13.33
N LEU A 46 7.16 -7.84 12.65
CA LEU A 46 6.35 -6.64 12.87
C LEU A 46 5.19 -6.85 13.85
N GLY A 47 4.79 -8.09 14.09
CA GLY A 47 3.54 -8.40 14.82
C GLY A 47 2.31 -8.30 13.92
N LEU A 48 1.13 -8.27 14.53
CA LEU A 48 -0.15 -8.16 13.83
C LEU A 48 -0.39 -6.73 13.33
N TYR A 49 -1.24 -6.61 12.29
CA TYR A 49 -1.71 -5.32 11.83
C TYR A 49 -2.60 -4.65 12.88
N VAL A 50 -2.42 -3.34 13.10
CA VAL A 50 -3.19 -2.56 14.09
C VAL A 50 -4.07 -1.52 13.41
N SER A 51 -3.49 -0.67 12.56
CA SER A 51 -4.20 0.42 11.90
C SER A 51 -3.43 0.96 10.70
N ARG A 52 -4.08 1.81 9.89
CA ARG A 52 -3.43 2.57 8.83
C ARG A 52 -3.86 4.03 8.85
N ASP A 53 -2.94 4.91 8.48
CA ASP A 53 -3.21 6.32 8.28
C ASP A 53 -3.90 6.57 6.92
N ASN A 54 -4.36 7.81 6.74
CA ASN A 54 -4.88 8.26 5.45
C ASN A 54 -3.79 8.13 4.36
N PRO A 55 -4.12 7.54 3.21
CA PRO A 55 -3.15 7.39 2.13
C PRO A 55 -2.80 8.73 1.49
N VAL A 56 -1.56 8.80 1.04
CA VAL A 56 -1.06 9.86 0.16
C VAL A 56 -1.12 9.34 -1.26
N VAL A 57 -1.81 10.06 -2.13
CA VAL A 57 -1.93 9.72 -3.56
C VAL A 57 -1.15 10.74 -4.36
N THR A 58 -0.21 10.25 -5.14
CA THR A 58 0.64 11.06 -6.01
C THR A 58 0.56 10.55 -7.44
N GLU A 59 0.88 11.43 -8.38
CA GLU A 59 0.99 11.08 -9.78
C GLU A 59 2.37 11.42 -10.33
N ARG A 60 2.86 10.56 -11.24
CA ARG A 60 4.11 10.77 -11.95
C ARG A 60 4.04 10.17 -13.35
N GLY A 61 3.92 11.04 -14.35
CA GLY A 61 3.75 10.61 -15.74
C GLY A 61 2.47 9.79 -15.90
N GLU A 62 2.61 8.59 -16.45
CA GLU A 62 1.51 7.64 -16.72
C GLU A 62 1.08 6.83 -15.49
N TYR A 63 1.65 7.11 -14.31
CA TYR A 63 1.40 6.31 -13.11
C TYR A 63 0.79 7.13 -11.98
N ILE A 64 -0.07 6.48 -11.20
CA ILE A 64 -0.60 6.93 -9.92
C ILE A 64 0.01 6.03 -8.84
N THR A 65 0.56 6.63 -7.79
CA THR A 65 1.11 5.92 -6.63
C THR A 65 0.23 6.21 -5.42
N VAL A 66 -0.29 5.16 -4.81
CA VAL A 66 -1.02 5.23 -3.54
C VAL A 66 -0.11 4.71 -2.45
N THR A 67 0.22 5.57 -1.49
CA THR A 67 1.09 5.24 -0.36
C THR A 67 0.28 5.20 0.92
N TYR A 68 0.14 4.01 1.49
CA TYR A 68 -0.39 3.81 2.83
C TYR A 68 0.75 3.76 3.85
N ARG A 69 0.49 4.27 5.05
CA ARG A 69 1.30 4.01 6.24
C ARG A 69 0.49 3.12 7.17
N ALA A 70 1.01 1.93 7.43
CA ALA A 70 0.42 0.96 8.32
C ALA A 70 1.22 0.89 9.63
N ASN A 71 0.50 0.65 10.71
CA ASN A 71 1.04 0.42 12.03
C ASN A 71 0.80 -1.04 12.39
N PHE A 72 1.86 -1.69 12.84
CA PHE A 72 1.87 -3.05 13.35
C PHE A 72 2.28 -3.02 14.83
N GLU A 73 2.03 -4.09 15.57
CA GLU A 73 2.28 -4.13 17.02
C GLU A 73 3.72 -3.76 17.43
N ARG A 74 4.70 -3.94 16.54
CA ARG A 74 6.13 -3.70 16.80
C ARG A 74 6.75 -2.60 15.95
N GLU A 75 6.03 -2.09 14.94
CA GLU A 75 6.55 -1.03 14.06
C GLU A 75 5.41 -0.15 13.53
N ASP A 76 5.56 1.15 13.76
CA ASP A 76 4.70 2.17 13.17
C ASP A 76 5.27 2.67 11.83
N GLY A 77 4.38 3.12 10.95
CA GLY A 77 4.78 3.79 9.71
C GLY A 77 5.39 2.89 8.65
N VAL A 78 5.08 1.60 8.66
CA VAL A 78 5.39 0.66 7.56
C VAL A 78 4.74 1.18 6.28
N SER A 79 5.53 1.36 5.22
CA SER A 79 5.04 1.95 3.98
C SER A 79 4.62 0.89 2.98
N LEU A 80 3.36 0.95 2.54
CA LEU A 80 2.84 0.15 1.44
C LEU A 80 2.59 1.07 0.25
N ARG A 81 3.21 0.78 -0.89
CA ARG A 81 3.04 1.56 -2.12
C ARG A 81 2.43 0.71 -3.22
N PHE A 82 1.29 1.15 -3.71
CA PHE A 82 0.58 0.57 -4.84
C PHE A 82 0.74 1.49 -6.04
N ILE A 83 1.19 0.95 -7.18
CA ILE A 83 1.35 1.70 -8.42
C ILE A 83 0.31 1.23 -9.42
N PHE A 84 -0.48 2.17 -9.92
CA PHE A 84 -1.48 1.98 -10.96
C PHE A 84 -1.09 2.77 -12.21
N ARG A 85 -1.52 2.30 -13.38
CA ARG A 85 -1.39 3.05 -14.63
C ARG A 85 -2.62 3.94 -14.82
N LYS A 86 -2.41 5.21 -15.21
CA LYS A 86 -3.49 6.15 -15.52
C LYS A 86 -4.31 5.63 -16.69
N GLY A 87 -5.63 5.74 -16.57
CA GLY A 87 -6.59 5.32 -17.61
C GLY A 87 -6.71 3.82 -17.81
N ASP A 88 -6.10 3.00 -16.94
CA ASP A 88 -6.31 1.55 -16.94
C ASP A 88 -7.57 1.19 -16.15
N GLU A 89 -8.66 0.92 -16.86
CA GLU A 89 -9.96 0.53 -16.28
C GLU A 89 -9.90 -0.81 -15.53
N SER A 90 -8.89 -1.65 -15.78
CA SER A 90 -8.71 -2.90 -15.04
C SER A 90 -8.15 -2.67 -13.63
N HIS A 91 -7.65 -1.46 -13.35
CA HIS A 91 -7.01 -1.07 -12.09
C HIS A 91 -5.97 -2.08 -11.59
N GLN A 92 -5.25 -2.72 -12.52
CA GLN A 92 -4.23 -3.70 -12.16
C GLN A 92 -3.01 -3.03 -11.53
N LEU A 93 -2.47 -3.68 -10.50
CA LEU A 93 -1.22 -3.25 -9.89
C LEU A 93 -0.07 -3.41 -10.88
N SER A 94 0.50 -2.29 -11.29
CA SER A 94 1.76 -2.25 -12.03
C SER A 94 2.97 -2.50 -11.11
N GLY A 95 2.80 -2.29 -9.81
CA GLY A 95 3.80 -2.64 -8.80
C GLY A 95 3.30 -2.49 -7.37
N LEU A 96 3.95 -3.22 -6.47
CA LEU A 96 3.69 -3.25 -5.03
C LEU A 96 5.02 -3.19 -4.28
N TRP A 97 5.15 -2.28 -3.32
CA TRP A 97 6.26 -2.25 -2.38
C TRP A 97 5.74 -2.33 -0.95
N PHE A 98 6.46 -3.10 -0.15
CA PHE A 98 6.29 -3.19 1.29
C PHE A 98 7.63 -2.83 1.93
N ASP A 99 7.69 -1.65 2.53
CA ASP A 99 8.91 -1.01 3.00
C ASP A 99 8.86 -0.84 4.52
N SER A 100 9.68 -1.61 5.24
CA SER A 100 9.77 -1.62 6.71
C SER A 100 11.24 -1.72 7.15
N PRO A 101 11.73 -0.84 8.06
CA PRO A 101 13.02 -1.01 8.71
C PRO A 101 13.27 -2.41 9.28
N MET A 102 12.32 -2.99 10.02
CA MET A 102 12.50 -4.31 10.64
C MET A 102 12.55 -5.47 9.64
N LEU A 103 12.05 -5.32 8.40
CA LEU A 103 12.16 -6.36 7.37
C LEU A 103 13.44 -6.29 6.53
N ARG A 104 14.22 -5.21 6.61
CA ARG A 104 15.46 -5.03 5.84
C ARG A 104 16.70 -5.69 6.49
N SER A 105 16.57 -6.23 7.71
CA SER A 105 17.69 -6.75 8.53
C SER A 105 17.94 -8.25 8.47
#